data_AF-M9SHG5-F1
#
_entry.id   AF-M9SHG5-F1
#
_cell.length_a   1.000
_cell.length_b   1.000
_cell.length_c   1.000
_cell.angle_alpha   90.00
_cell.angle_beta   90.00
_cell.angle_gamma   90.00
#
_symmetry.space_group_name_H-M   'P 1'
#
loop_
_entity.id
_entity.type
_entity.pdbx_description
1 polymer ?
#
loop_
_entity_poly.entity_id
_entity_poly.type
_entity_poly.pdbx_seq_one_letter_code
_entity_poly.pdbx_strand_id
1 'polypeptide(L)'
;MLRRKIYSELLKWKNEPFKEALVVKGARQVGKSFIIEQFIKENFEIHLTIDFVENPDLRHMFDGNLDVDTILTEISVRFPSGCRTSVKTTERVLGIRHL
;
A
#
# COMPACT_ATOMS: atom_id res chain seq x y z
N MET A 1 15.00 18.34 -5.61
CA MET A 1 13.76 18.52 -6.41
C MET A 1 12.91 17.26 -6.58
N LEU A 2 13.49 16.05 -6.78
CA LEU A 2 12.74 14.79 -6.94
C LEU A 2 11.79 14.44 -5.78
N ARG A 3 12.26 14.56 -4.52
CA ARG A 3 11.42 14.32 -3.32
C ARG A 3 10.18 15.23 -3.28
N ARG A 4 10.33 16.50 -3.66
CA ARG A 4 9.21 17.45 -3.66
C ARG A 4 8.16 17.08 -4.72
N LYS A 5 8.59 16.68 -5.92
CA LYS A 5 7.70 16.27 -7.01
C LYS A 5 6.83 15.07 -6.63
N ILE A 6 7.44 13.98 -6.14
CA ILE A 6 6.67 12.79 -5.77
C ILE A 6 5.73 13.06 -4.59
N TYR A 7 6.16 13.85 -3.60
CA TYR A 7 5.31 14.22 -2.47
C TYR A 7 4.09 15.03 -2.92
N SER A 8 4.28 15.99 -3.84
CA SER A 8 3.15 16.75 -4.39
C SER A 8 2.17 15.88 -5.18
N GLU A 9 2.63 14.87 -5.90
CA GLU A 9 1.75 13.93 -6.60
C GLU A 9 0.98 13.03 -5.61
N LEU A 10 1.64 12.58 -4.53
CA LEU A 10 0.97 11.84 -3.44
C LEU A 10 -0.10 12.70 -2.75
N LEU A 11 0.19 13.99 -2.53
CA LEU A 11 -0.76 14.91 -1.91
C LEU A 11 -1.96 15.18 -2.82
N LYS A 12 -1.74 15.35 -4.12
CA LYS A 12 -2.83 15.43 -5.10
C LYS A 12 -3.71 14.19 -5.05
N TRP A 13 -3.11 13.00 -5.16
CA TRP A 13 -3.82 11.72 -5.06
C TRP A 13 -4.64 11.59 -3.78
N LYS A 14 -4.10 12.00 -2.61
CA LYS A 14 -4.84 11.99 -1.33
C LYS A 14 -6.09 12.87 -1.38
N ASN A 15 -6.05 13.98 -2.11
CA ASN A 15 -7.10 14.99 -2.16
C ASN A 15 -8.10 14.78 -3.32
N GLU A 16 -7.88 13.79 -4.19
CA GLU A 16 -8.83 13.45 -5.24
C GLU A 16 -10.14 12.91 -4.63
N PRO A 17 -11.32 13.34 -5.15
CA PRO A 17 -12.62 12.94 -4.64
C PRO A 17 -12.92 11.44 -4.86
N PHE A 18 -12.35 10.85 -5.91
CA PHE A 18 -12.40 9.43 -6.20
C PHE A 18 -10.99 8.86 -6.13
N LYS A 19 -10.67 8.17 -5.04
CA LYS A 19 -9.32 7.65 -4.80
C LYS A 19 -9.13 6.34 -5.55
N GLU A 20 -8.61 6.41 -6.76
CA GLU A 20 -8.10 5.23 -7.45
C GLU A 20 -6.84 4.69 -6.74
N ALA A 21 -6.55 3.40 -6.94
CA ALA A 21 -5.32 2.80 -6.44
C ALA A 21 -4.09 3.43 -7.10
N LEU A 22 -3.12 3.88 -6.29
CA LEU A 22 -1.87 4.47 -6.78
C LEU A 22 -0.78 3.41 -6.93
N VAL A 23 -0.23 3.27 -8.14
CA VAL A 23 0.89 2.36 -8.41
C VAL A 23 2.19 3.14 -8.62
N VAL A 24 3.14 3.00 -7.70
CA VAL A 24 4.46 3.65 -7.79
C VAL A 24 5.49 2.70 -8.40
N LYS A 25 6.00 3.03 -9.60
CA LYS A 25 7.02 2.25 -10.33
C LYS A 25 8.34 3.02 -10.43
N GLY A 26 9.45 2.31 -10.52
CA GLY A 26 10.77 2.92 -10.76
C GLY A 26 11.93 1.97 -10.48
N ALA A 27 13.16 2.42 -10.71
CA ALA A 27 14.39 1.65 -10.50
C ALA A 27 14.55 1.17 -9.05
N ARG A 28 15.26 0.05 -8.84
CA ARG A 28 15.53 -0.47 -7.49
C ARG A 28 16.37 0.50 -6.67
N GLN A 29 16.18 0.50 -5.35
CA GLN A 29 17.00 1.26 -4.39
C GLN A 29 16.96 2.80 -4.49
N VAL A 30 16.01 3.39 -5.24
CA VAL A 30 15.87 4.86 -5.36
C VAL A 30 15.09 5.53 -4.22
N GLY A 31 14.72 4.78 -3.17
CA GLY A 31 14.01 5.33 -2.01
C GLY A 31 12.48 5.47 -2.17
N LYS A 32 11.85 4.66 -3.03
CA LYS A 32 10.39 4.67 -3.25
C LYS A 32 9.61 4.31 -1.98
N SER A 33 9.92 3.17 -1.36
CA SER A 33 9.25 2.73 -0.12
C SER A 33 9.44 3.75 0.99
N PHE A 34 10.64 4.33 1.11
CA PHE A 34 10.93 5.38 2.09
C PHE A 34 9.97 6.56 1.99
N ILE A 35 9.78 7.14 0.79
CA ILE A 35 8.94 8.33 0.66
C ILE A 35 7.45 8.02 0.82
N ILE A 36 7.00 6.82 0.41
CA ILE A 36 5.63 6.35 0.62
C ILE A 36 5.35 6.15 2.10
N GLU A 37 6.22 5.45 2.83
CA GLU A 37 6.09 5.25 4.27
C GLU A 37 6.06 6.58 5.03
N GLN A 38 6.95 7.50 4.69
CA GLN A 38 6.99 8.82 5.31
C GLN A 38 5.69 9.58 5.05
N PHE A 39 5.22 9.62 3.80
CA PHE A 39 3.96 10.27 3.44
C PHE A 39 2.77 9.68 4.20
N ILE A 40 2.67 8.35 4.26
CA ILE A 40 1.57 7.66 4.93
C ILE A 40 1.53 8.03 6.42
N LYS A 41 2.67 7.94 7.12
CA LYS A 41 2.78 8.27 8.55
C LYS A 41 2.42 9.73 8.86
N GLU A 42 2.74 10.65 7.95
CA GLU A 42 2.42 12.07 8.11
C GLU A 42 0.95 12.41 7.80
N ASN A 43 0.26 11.57 7.01
CA ASN A 43 -1.02 11.94 6.40
C ASN A 43 -2.21 11.07 6.81
N PHE A 44 -1.98 9.92 7.44
CA PHE A 44 -3.00 8.95 7.84
C PHE A 44 -2.74 8.45 9.26
N GLU A 45 -3.71 8.65 10.15
CA GLU A 45 -3.66 8.16 11.54
C GLU A 45 -3.65 6.62 11.60
N ILE A 46 -4.45 6.00 10.73
CA ILE A 46 -4.58 4.55 10.63
C ILE A 46 -4.15 4.12 9.22
N HIS A 47 -3.21 3.20 9.15
CA HIS A 47 -2.73 2.63 7.89
C HIS A 47 -2.24 1.19 8.08
N LEU A 48 -2.34 0.40 7.01
CA LEU A 48 -1.81 -0.95 6.88
C LEU A 48 -1.02 -1.02 5.57
N THR A 49 0.15 -1.65 5.59
CA THR A 49 1.12 -1.54 4.47
C THR A 49 1.71 -2.90 4.08
N ILE A 50 1.03 -3.70 3.27
CA ILE A 50 1.46 -5.01 2.70
C ILE A 50 2.96 -5.28 2.33
N ASP A 51 3.80 -6.06 3.05
CA ASP A 51 5.13 -6.51 2.50
C ASP A 51 5.08 -7.95 2.01
N PHE A 52 4.92 -8.12 0.70
CA PHE A 52 4.90 -9.44 0.06
C PHE A 52 6.29 -10.04 -0.22
N VAL A 53 7.36 -9.30 0.06
CA VAL A 53 8.73 -9.85 0.03
C VAL A 53 9.06 -10.47 1.38
N GLU A 54 8.73 -9.78 2.47
CA GLU A 54 8.92 -10.33 3.83
C GLU A 54 7.88 -11.40 4.17
N ASN A 55 6.65 -11.28 3.65
CA ASN A 55 5.55 -12.20 3.92
C ASN A 55 4.99 -12.74 2.60
N PRO A 56 5.73 -13.62 1.90
CA PRO A 56 5.32 -14.14 0.60
C PRO A 56 4.01 -14.90 0.67
N ASP A 57 3.71 -15.55 1.80
CA ASP A 57 2.47 -16.27 2.00
C ASP A 57 1.26 -15.36 1.83
N LEU A 58 1.29 -14.09 2.27
CA LEU A 58 0.14 -13.16 2.20
C LEU A 58 -0.36 -12.89 0.78
N ARG A 59 0.36 -13.31 -0.26
CA ARG A 59 -0.12 -13.28 -1.64
C ARG A 59 -1.38 -14.15 -1.84
N HIS A 60 -1.54 -15.23 -1.07
CA HIS A 60 -2.71 -16.12 -1.19
C HIS A 60 -4.03 -15.40 -0.94
N MET A 61 -4.01 -14.29 -0.19
CA MET A 61 -5.19 -13.45 0.07
C MET A 61 -5.78 -12.85 -1.22
N PHE A 62 -5.00 -12.86 -2.31
CA PHE A 62 -5.40 -12.35 -3.62
C PHE A 62 -5.50 -13.45 -4.70
N ASP A 63 -5.31 -14.73 -4.35
CA ASP A 63 -5.37 -15.84 -5.32
C ASP A 63 -6.81 -16.36 -5.54
N GLY A 64 -7.75 -15.98 -4.67
CA GLY A 64 -9.16 -16.41 -4.68
C GLY A 64 -10.13 -15.36 -5.24
N ASN A 65 -11.29 -15.22 -4.59
CA ASN A 65 -12.26 -14.19 -4.96
C ASN A 65 -11.70 -12.81 -4.59
N LEU A 66 -11.63 -11.91 -5.57
CA LEU A 66 -11.09 -10.55 -5.40
C LEU A 66 -12.15 -9.56 -4.91
N ASP A 67 -13.25 -10.07 -4.33
CA ASP A 67 -14.25 -9.22 -3.70
C ASP A 67 -13.68 -8.54 -2.45
N VAL A 68 -14.10 -7.30 -2.25
CA VAL A 68 -13.55 -6.44 -1.20
C VAL A 68 -13.79 -7.01 0.19
N ASP A 69 -14.96 -7.61 0.43
CA ASP A 69 -15.34 -8.13 1.74
C ASP A 69 -14.48 -9.34 2.14
N THR A 70 -14.20 -10.26 1.20
CA THR A 70 -13.31 -11.40 1.41
C THR A 70 -11.89 -10.93 1.72
N ILE A 71 -11.36 -10.01 0.92
CA ILE A 71 -10.00 -9.48 1.15
C ILE A 71 -9.91 -8.79 2.52
N LEU A 72 -10.91 -7.97 2.89
CA LEU A 72 -10.94 -7.29 4.19
C LEU A 72 -11.07 -8.28 5.36
N THR A 73 -11.82 -9.37 5.17
CA THR A 73 -11.98 -10.44 6.17
C THR A 73 -10.64 -11.15 6.40
N GLU A 74 -9.96 -11.57 5.34
CA GLU A 74 -8.65 -12.19 5.42
C GLU A 74 -7.61 -11.26 6.08
N ILE A 75 -7.62 -9.98 5.71
CA ILE A 75 -6.77 -8.96 6.36
C ILE A 75 -7.08 -8.88 7.86
N SER A 76 -8.37 -8.82 8.25
CA SER A 76 -8.78 -8.68 9.65
C SER A 76 -8.41 -9.90 10.50
N VAL A 77 -8.50 -11.10 9.93
CA VAL A 77 -8.07 -12.35 10.58
C VAL A 77 -6.55 -12.34 10.81
N ARG A 78 -5.79 -11.87 9.83
CA ARG A 78 -4.31 -11.86 9.91
C ARG A 78 -3.77 -10.71 10.76
N PHE A 79 -4.47 -9.59 10.80
CA PHE A 79 -4.07 -8.35 11.48
C PHE A 79 -5.19 -7.83 12.41
N PRO A 80 -5.47 -8.51 13.54
CA PRO A 80 -6.52 -8.09 14.46
C PRO A 80 -6.23 -6.70 15.08
N SER A 81 -7.31 -5.94 15.30
CA SER A 81 -7.42 -4.49 15.57
C SER A 81 -6.64 -3.91 16.77
N GLY A 82 -5.79 -4.70 17.43
CA GLY A 82 -4.88 -4.25 18.48
C GLY A 82 -3.43 -4.02 18.00
N CYS A 83 -3.13 -4.31 16.73
CA CYS A 83 -1.76 -4.27 16.25
C CYS A 83 -1.42 -2.94 15.56
N ARG A 84 -0.65 -2.09 16.26
CA ARG A 84 0.08 -0.95 15.68
C ARG A 84 1.14 -1.49 14.71
N THR A 85 0.73 -1.95 13.53
CA THR A 85 1.63 -2.65 12.61
C THR A 85 2.03 -1.74 11.45
N SER A 86 3.28 -1.29 11.54
CA SER A 86 4.05 -0.80 10.40
C SER A 86 4.34 -1.99 9.51
N VAL A 87 3.42 -2.28 8.59
CA VAL A 87 3.73 -3.17 7.48
C VAL A 87 4.57 -2.31 6.47
N LYS A 88 5.36 -2.89 5.57
CA LYS A 88 6.20 -2.15 4.59
C LYS A 88 5.83 -2.61 3.19
N THR A 89 5.96 -1.81 2.14
CA THR A 89 5.72 -2.31 0.78
C THR A 89 7.02 -2.21 0.01
N THR A 90 7.68 -3.35 -0.20
CA THR A 90 8.90 -3.43 -0.99
C THR A 90 8.64 -4.19 -2.29
N GLU A 91 8.66 -3.42 -3.39
CA GLU A 91 8.90 -3.82 -4.77
C GLU A 91 8.25 -5.12 -5.28
N ARG A 92 6.97 -5.03 -5.67
CA ARG A 92 6.48 -5.37 -7.02
C ARG A 92 5.00 -5.00 -7.12
N VAL A 93 4.68 -4.36 -8.24
CA VAL A 93 3.34 -3.95 -8.64
C VAL A 93 2.37 -5.13 -8.56
N LEU A 94 1.35 -5.05 -7.70
CA LEU A 94 0.10 -5.76 -7.91
C LEU A 94 -0.92 -4.71 -8.32
N GLY A 95 -1.21 -4.65 -9.61
CA GLY A 95 -2.31 -3.85 -10.12
C GLY A 95 -3.60 -4.58 -9.81
N ILE A 96 -4.49 -3.95 -9.03
CA ILE A 96 -5.91 -4.26 -9.12
C ILE A 96 -6.48 -3.27 -10.14
N ARG A 97 -6.37 -3.67 -11.41
CA ARG A 97 -7.20 -3.18 -12.50
C ARG A 97 -8.30 -4.22 -12.63
N HIS A 98 -9.56 -3.78 -12.56
CA HIS A 98 -10.79 -4.52 -12.86
C HIS A 98 -10.58 -5.98 -13.32
N LEU A 99 -10.87 -6.90 -12.41
CA LEU A 99 -11.71 -8.05 -12.72
C LEU A 99 -12.96 -7.93 -11.84
#